data_AF-A0A7W7U4Z8-F1
#
_entry.id   AF-A0A7W7U4Z8-F1
#
_cell.length_a   1.000
_cell.length_b   1.000
_cell.length_c   1.000
_cell.angle_alpha   90.00
_cell.angle_beta   90.00
_cell.angle_gamma   90.00
#
_symmetry.space_group_name_H-M   'P 1'
#
loop_
_entity.id
_entity.type
_entity.pdbx_description
1 polymer ?
#
loop_
_entity_poly.entity_id
_entity_poly.type
_entity_poly.pdbx_seq_one_letter_code
_entity_poly.pdbx_strand_id
1 'polypeptide(L)' 'MAIELSDELIKLEEAAWAEIQAGALTVDTAAAVQAAITEHAQAAGEDRFKLEAALKKHVRHPDA' A
#
# COMPACT_ATOMS: atom_id res chain seq x y z
N MET A 1 5.53 -2.85 17.72
CA MET A 1 6.27 -1.91 16.85
C MET A 1 5.26 -1.31 15.89
N ALA A 2 5.24 0.02 15.75
CA ALA A 2 4.50 0.66 14.68
C ALA A 2 5.25 0.40 13.36
N ILE A 3 4.51 0.14 12.30
CA ILE A 3 5.06 -0.01 10.95
C ILE A 3 5.21 1.37 10.35
N GLU A 4 6.34 1.62 9.71
CA GLU A 4 6.61 2.91 9.07
C GLU A 4 6.06 2.92 7.64
N LEU A 5 5.02 3.73 7.41
CA LEU A 5 4.44 3.95 6.08
C LEU A 5 5.06 5.20 5.47
N SER A 6 5.65 5.09 4.28
CA SER A 6 6.13 6.25 3.55
C SER A 6 4.99 6.98 2.84
N ASP A 7 5.12 8.30 2.68
CA ASP A 7 4.14 9.11 1.94
C ASP A 7 3.96 8.64 0.50
N GLU A 8 5.03 8.12 -0.12
CA GLU A 8 4.97 7.57 -1.48
C GLU A 8 4.12 6.30 -1.55
N LEU A 9 4.27 5.39 -0.58
CA LEU A 9 3.43 4.20 -0.47
C LEU A 9 1.97 4.55 -0.23
N ILE A 10 1.70 5.53 0.64
CA ILE A 10 0.34 6.00 0.93
C ILE A 10 -0.31 6.54 -0.34
N LYS A 11 0.36 7.46 -1.06
CA LYS A 11 -0.17 8.04 -2.30
C LYS A 11 -0.42 6.99 -3.39
N LEU A 12 0.48 6.02 -3.52
CA LEU A 12 0.34 4.95 -4.51
C LEU A 12 -0.86 4.05 -4.19
N GLU A 13 -1.04 3.70 -2.91
CA GLU A 13 -2.21 2.94 -2.46
C GLU A 13 -3.51 3.75 -2.54
N GLU A 14 -3.49 5.06 -2.26
CA GLU A 14 -4.66 5.94 -2.42
C GLU A 14 -5.13 6.00 -3.88
N ALA A 15 -4.19 6.13 -4.82
CA ALA A 15 -4.49 6.11 -6.25
C ALA A 15 -5.08 4.75 -6.67
N ALA A 16 -4.43 3.64 -6.28
CA ALA A 16 -4.94 2.30 -6.55
C ALA A 16 -6.31 2.06 -5.91
N TRP A 17 -6.55 2.61 -4.71
CA TRP A 17 -7.84 2.51 -4.04
C TRP A 17 -8.93 3.28 -4.76
N ALA A 18 -8.65 4.49 -5.23
CA ALA A 18 -9.57 5.24 -6.08
C ALA A 18 -9.92 4.48 -7.38
N GLU A 19 -8.93 3.85 -8.01
CA GLU A 19 -9.16 3.00 -9.19
C GLU A 19 -10.01 1.76 -8.87
N ILE A 20 -9.79 1.12 -7.70
CA ILE A 20 -10.63 0.01 -7.23
C ILE A 20 -12.08 0.47 -7.05
N GLN A 21 -12.30 1.60 -6.39
CA GLN A 21 -13.64 2.16 -6.17
C GLN A 21 -14.34 2.51 -7.48
N ALA A 22 -13.59 2.94 -8.49
CA ALA A 22 -14.09 3.22 -9.84
C ALA A 22 -14.27 1.96 -10.71
N GLY A 23 -13.84 0.78 -10.25
CA GLY A 23 -13.81 -0.44 -11.07
C GLY A 23 -12.84 -0.37 -12.24
N ALA A 24 -11.83 0.49 -12.16
CA ALA A 24 -10.87 0.80 -13.22
C ALA A 24 -9.44 0.30 -12.93
N LEU A 25 -9.23 -0.40 -11.80
CA LEU A 25 -7.92 -0.91 -11.42
C LEU A 25 -7.31 -1.77 -12.53
N THR A 26 -6.07 -1.43 -12.91
CA THR A 26 -5.29 -2.21 -13.87
C THR A 26 -4.33 -3.17 -13.16
N VAL A 27 -3.92 -4.23 -13.87
CA VAL A 27 -2.88 -5.15 -13.39
C VAL A 27 -1.56 -4.38 -13.16
N ASP A 28 -1.24 -3.42 -14.02
CA ASP A 28 -0.03 -2.62 -13.91
C ASP A 28 -0.04 -1.74 -12.64
N THR A 29 -1.16 -1.09 -12.33
CA THR A 29 -1.31 -0.33 -11.08
C THR A 29 -1.15 -1.25 -9.87
N ALA A 30 -1.82 -2.41 -9.87
CA ALA A 30 -1.73 -3.37 -8.77
C ALA A 30 -0.29 -3.91 -8.59
N ALA A 31 0.41 -4.19 -9.69
CA ALA A 31 1.80 -4.64 -9.67
C ALA A 31 2.74 -3.56 -9.14
N ALA A 32 2.53 -2.29 -9.51
CA ALA A 32 3.32 -1.17 -9.02
C ALA A 32 3.21 -1.02 -7.49
N VAL A 33 1.99 -1.11 -6.94
CA VAL A 33 1.74 -1.12 -5.48
C VAL A 33 2.52 -2.26 -4.81
N GLN A 34 2.39 -3.49 -5.31
CA GLN A 34 3.04 -4.66 -4.70
C GLN A 34 4.57 -4.59 -4.78
N ALA A 35 5.11 -4.04 -5.87
CA ALA A 35 6.55 -3.82 -6.03
C ALA A 35 7.05 -2.80 -4.99
N ALA A 36 6.37 -1.66 -4.85
CA ALA A 36 6.73 -0.62 -3.89
C ALA A 36 6.66 -1.13 -2.43
N ILE A 37 5.61 -1.87 -2.07
CA ILE A 37 5.50 -2.49 -0.73
C ILE A 37 6.67 -3.45 -0.49
N THR A 38 7.04 -4.25 -1.49
CA THR A 38 8.13 -5.22 -1.37
C THR A 38 9.48 -4.51 -1.20
N GLU A 39 9.75 -3.48 -1.99
CA GLU A 39 10.97 -2.67 -1.90
C GLU A 39 11.09 -1.97 -0.55
N HIS A 40 10.02 -1.32 -0.08
CA HIS A 40 10.01 -0.64 1.21
C HIS A 40 10.20 -1.60 2.38
N ALA A 41 9.52 -2.75 2.36
CA ALA A 41 9.69 -3.78 3.39
C ALA A 41 11.14 -4.28 3.46
N GLN A 42 11.78 -4.49 2.31
CA GLN A 42 13.18 -4.90 2.24
C GLN A 42 14.11 -3.80 2.77
N ALA A 43 13.89 -2.55 2.39
CA ALA A 43 14.70 -1.41 2.81
C ALA A 43 14.58 -1.13 4.33
N ALA A 44 13.36 -1.25 4.87
CA ALA A 44 13.07 -1.02 6.29
C ALA A 44 13.39 -2.25 7.17
N GLY A 45 13.65 -3.42 6.57
CA GLY A 45 13.80 -4.68 7.30
C GLY A 45 12.49 -5.14 7.97
N GLU A 46 11.35 -4.72 7.44
CA GLU A 46 10.02 -5.02 7.95
C GLU A 46 9.38 -6.24 7.26
N ASP A 47 8.38 -6.82 7.92
CA ASP A 47 7.56 -7.87 7.32
C ASP A 47 6.61 -7.26 6.28
N ARG A 48 6.80 -7.65 5.00
CA ARG A 48 5.98 -7.17 3.87
C ARG A 48 4.47 -7.32 4.09
N PHE A 49 4.02 -8.43 4.68
CA PHE A 49 2.59 -8.67 4.88
C PHE A 49 2.02 -7.77 5.97
N LYS A 50 2.78 -7.53 7.04
CA LYS A 50 2.36 -6.58 8.07
C LYS A 50 2.35 -5.15 7.51
N LEU A 51 3.34 -4.79 6.69
CA LEU A 51 3.39 -3.50 6.00
C LEU A 51 2.16 -3.29 5.12
N GLU A 52 1.85 -4.26 4.27
CA GLU A 52 0.68 -4.22 3.40
C GLU A 52 -0.63 -4.10 4.20
N ALA A 53 -0.76 -4.86 5.29
CA ALA A 53 -1.94 -4.78 6.15
C ALA A 53 -2.10 -3.41 6.80
N ALA A 54 -1.00 -2.83 7.31
CA ALA A 54 -1.00 -1.50 7.89
C ALA A 54 -1.34 -0.42 6.85
N LEU A 55 -0.76 -0.50 5.64
CA LEU A 55 -1.01 0.42 4.53
C LEU A 55 -2.48 0.38 4.10
N LYS A 56 -3.03 -0.82 3.89
CA LYS A 56 -4.45 -1.00 3.53
C LYS A 56 -5.38 -0.53 4.64
N LYS A 57 -5.04 -0.78 5.91
CA LYS A 57 -5.81 -0.27 7.03
C LYS A 57 -5.84 1.27 6.99
N HIS A 58 -4.68 1.90 6.84
CA HIS A 58 -4.55 3.35 6.81
C HIS A 58 -5.37 3.98 5.67
N VAL A 59 -5.28 3.44 4.45
CA VAL A 59 -5.90 4.04 3.26
C VAL A 59 -7.35 3.63 3.06
N ARG A 60 -7.66 2.33 3.22
CA ARG A 60 -8.99 1.78 2.89
C ARG A 60 -9.95 1.82 4.08
N HIS A 61 -9.42 1.91 5.30
CA HIS A 61 -10.18 1.82 6.55
C HIS A 61 -9.69 2.83 7.61
N PRO A 62 -9.70 4.15 7.32
CA PRO A 62 -9.16 5.17 8.22
C PRO A 62 -9.87 5.23 9.58
N ASP A 63 -11.12 4.75 9.68
CA ASP A 63 -11.92 4.76 10.91
C ASP A 63 -11.84 3.44 11.73
N ALA A 64 -10.97 2.49 11.35
CA ALA A 64 -10.90 1.14 11.93
C ALA A 64 -9.78 0.92 12.97
#